data_AF-A0A1B1KBF1-F1
#
_entry.id   AF-A0A1B1KBF1-F1
#
_cell.length_a   1.000
_cell.length_b   1.000
_cell.length_c   1.000
_cell.angle_alpha   90.00
_cell.angle_beta   90.00
_cell.angle_gamma   90.00
#
_symmetry.space_group_name_H-M   'P 1'
#
loop_
_entity.id
_entity.type
_entity.pdbx_description
1 polymer ?
#
loop_
_entity_poly.entity_id
_entity_poly.type
_entity_poly.pdbx_seq_one_letter_code
_entity_poly.pdbx_strand_id
1 'polypeptide(L)'
;MTQLAATAPPEVRAQLDAKIAVLDGHRTAVGVKRGKINRELAFHFARQATDYAADAQAQLIAAEDLTTLETRGHGRVNNNRAAQSARRQAVAALAHTAAGIGITVVSVPARGSSAQCPGCDEPLARPGGYHTAWCSRCRVGGNRDHVAGVNLAKRALLGKRKVTRRRGQLPAIRVAEHAPVRRCRDKNGPTPRRPLHRRVRHSLPTVTPRMG
;
A
#
# COMPACT_ATOMS: atom_id res chain seq x y z
N MET A 1 -23.04 18.20 10.66
CA MET A 1 -23.44 18.18 12.08
C MET A 1 -23.83 19.58 12.54
N THR A 2 -23.03 20.60 12.22
CA THR A 2 -23.29 22.02 12.55
C THR A 2 -24.61 22.58 12.03
N GLN A 3 -25.07 22.15 10.84
CA GLN A 3 -26.36 22.61 10.28
C GLN A 3 -27.60 22.09 11.04
N LEU A 4 -27.50 20.95 11.73
CA LEU A 4 -28.64 20.37 12.46
C LEU A 4 -28.93 21.12 13.77
N ALA A 5 -27.90 21.68 14.40
CA ALA A 5 -28.04 22.47 15.62
C ALA A 5 -28.52 23.91 15.34
N ALA A 6 -28.25 24.44 14.14
CA ALA A 6 -28.53 25.82 13.79
C ALA A 6 -30.03 26.15 13.66
N THR A 7 -30.88 25.15 13.37
CA THR A 7 -32.33 25.31 13.17
C THR A 7 -33.18 24.74 14.31
N ALA A 8 -32.57 24.24 15.38
CA ALA A 8 -33.28 23.62 16.49
C ALA A 8 -33.72 24.65 17.55
N PRO A 9 -34.84 24.42 18.26
CA PRO A 9 -35.22 25.20 19.44
C PRO A 9 -34.08 25.24 20.49
N PRO A 10 -33.97 26.31 21.31
CA PRO A 10 -32.79 26.55 22.16
C PRO A 10 -32.41 25.38 23.08
N GLU A 11 -33.39 24.75 23.72
CA GLU A 11 -33.17 23.60 24.62
C GLU A 11 -32.67 22.36 23.86
N VAL A 12 -33.26 22.10 22.69
CA VAL A 12 -32.85 20.99 21.80
C VAL A 12 -31.45 21.25 21.24
N ARG A 13 -31.12 22.51 20.93
CA ARG A 13 -29.79 22.91 20.47
C ARG A 13 -28.71 22.62 21.50
N ALA A 14 -28.92 22.97 22.77
CA ALA A 14 -27.97 22.66 23.84
C ALA A 14 -27.72 21.15 23.99
N GLN A 15 -28.78 20.34 23.89
CA GLN A 15 -28.66 18.88 23.92
C GLN A 15 -27.92 18.32 22.69
N LEU A 16 -28.17 18.88 21.50
CA LEU A 16 -27.49 18.50 20.27
C LEU A 16 -26.00 18.88 20.31
N ASP A 17 -25.67 20.07 20.78
CA ASP A 17 -24.28 20.53 20.91
C ASP A 17 -23.49 19.66 21.89
N ALA A 18 -24.10 19.28 23.02
CA ALA A 18 -23.49 18.33 23.96
C ALA A 18 -23.23 16.96 23.32
N LYS A 19 -24.19 16.42 22.55
CA LYS A 19 -24.01 15.16 21.80
C LYS A 19 -22.93 15.27 20.73
N ILE A 20 -22.88 16.39 20.00
CA ILE A 20 -21.86 16.64 18.98
C ILE A 20 -20.47 16.66 19.62
N ALA A 21 -20.31 17.33 20.76
CA ALA A 21 -19.04 17.39 21.49
C ALA A 21 -18.53 15.99 21.89
N VAL A 22 -19.42 15.13 22.42
CA VAL A 22 -19.09 13.73 22.74
C VAL A 22 -18.67 12.96 21.49
N LEU A 23 -19.42 13.08 20.40
CA LEU A 23 -19.10 12.40 19.13
C LEU A 23 -17.76 12.86 18.53
N ASP A 24 -17.45 14.15 18.62
CA ASP A 24 -16.17 14.68 18.16
C ASP A 24 -14.99 14.21 19.04
N GLY A 25 -15.20 14.09 20.35
CA GLY A 25 -14.26 13.46 21.27
C GLY A 25 -13.97 12.00 20.89
N HIS A 26 -15.02 11.20 20.67
CA HIS A 26 -14.88 9.81 20.21
C HIS A 26 -14.17 9.71 18.85
N ARG A 27 -14.52 10.57 17.90
CA ARG A 27 -13.88 10.60 16.58
C ARG A 27 -12.38 10.86 16.70
N THR A 28 -11.99 11.76 17.59
CA THR A 28 -10.57 12.09 17.85
C THR A 28 -9.84 10.90 18.47
N ALA A 29 -10.41 10.29 19.52
CA ALA A 29 -9.82 9.12 20.18
C ALA A 29 -9.63 7.93 19.22
N VAL A 30 -10.65 7.64 18.39
CA VAL A 30 -10.57 6.60 17.34
C VAL A 30 -9.51 6.95 16.30
N GLY A 31 -9.42 8.23 15.90
CA GLY A 31 -8.38 8.73 14.99
C GLY A 31 -6.97 8.45 15.52
N VAL A 32 -6.71 8.79 16.78
CA VAL A 32 -5.42 8.53 17.45
C VAL A 32 -5.11 7.04 17.52
N LYS A 33 -6.08 6.21 17.97
CA LYS A 33 -5.90 4.75 18.04
C LYS A 33 -5.57 4.16 16.66
N ARG A 34 -6.30 4.55 15.62
CA ARG A 34 -6.02 4.12 14.25
C ARG A 34 -4.64 4.58 13.77
N GLY A 35 -4.23 5.81 14.10
CA GLY A 35 -2.89 6.30 13.78
C GLY A 35 -1.79 5.39 14.34
N LYS A 36 -1.95 4.95 15.60
CA LYS A 36 -1.02 3.98 16.23
C LYS A 36 -1.05 2.63 15.52
N ILE A 37 -2.23 2.07 15.26
CA ILE A 37 -2.38 0.78 14.56
C ILE A 37 -1.77 0.83 13.16
N ASN A 38 -2.03 1.89 12.39
CA ASN A 38 -1.49 2.05 11.05
C ASN A 38 0.03 2.13 11.05
N ARG A 39 0.62 2.80 12.06
CA ARG A 39 2.08 2.86 12.25
C ARG A 39 2.66 1.48 12.51
N GLU A 40 2.10 0.73 13.46
CA GLU A 40 2.59 -0.62 13.77
C GLU A 40 2.45 -1.55 12.56
N LEU A 41 1.30 -1.52 11.89
CA LEU A 41 1.06 -2.30 10.68
C LEU A 41 2.05 -1.95 9.57
N ALA A 42 2.38 -0.67 9.39
CA ALA A 42 3.36 -0.21 8.43
C ALA A 42 4.76 -0.77 8.72
N PHE A 43 5.21 -0.78 9.98
CA PHE A 43 6.51 -1.35 10.36
C PHE A 43 6.55 -2.87 10.24
N HIS A 44 5.46 -3.57 10.58
CA HIS A 44 5.36 -5.02 10.36
C HIS A 44 5.46 -5.37 8.88
N PHE A 45 4.71 -4.67 8.03
CA PHE A 45 4.81 -4.80 6.58
C PHE A 45 6.23 -4.52 6.08
N ALA A 46 6.82 -3.41 6.52
CA ALA A 46 8.14 -2.97 6.11
C ALA A 46 9.22 -4.00 6.46
N ARG A 47 9.21 -4.54 7.68
CA ARG A 47 10.11 -5.60 8.11
C ARG A 47 9.96 -6.85 7.24
N GLN A 48 8.73 -7.33 7.04
CA GLN A 48 8.49 -8.52 6.23
C GLN A 48 8.96 -8.35 4.78
N ALA A 49 8.69 -7.20 4.18
CA ALA A 49 9.12 -6.90 2.81
C ALA A 49 10.64 -6.72 2.70
N THR A 50 11.27 -6.12 3.72
CA THR A 50 12.72 -5.92 3.78
C THR A 50 13.44 -7.27 3.95
N ASP A 51 12.97 -8.14 4.85
CA ASP A 51 13.50 -9.49 5.00
C ASP A 51 13.42 -10.26 3.68
N TYR A 52 12.27 -10.21 3.00
CA TYR A 52 12.11 -10.89 1.71
C TYR A 52 13.05 -10.33 0.64
N ALA A 53 13.28 -9.01 0.64
CA ALA A 53 14.22 -8.38 -0.28
C ALA A 53 15.66 -8.82 0.01
N ALA A 54 16.04 -8.91 1.29
CA ALA A 54 17.35 -9.40 1.71
C ALA A 54 17.57 -10.87 1.33
N ASP A 55 16.59 -11.74 1.60
CA ASP A 55 16.60 -13.16 1.22
C ASP A 55 16.72 -13.33 -0.31
N ALA A 56 16.10 -12.42 -1.08
CA ALA A 56 16.19 -12.38 -2.53
C ALA A 56 17.46 -11.69 -3.06
N GLN A 57 18.37 -11.25 -2.17
CA GLN A 57 19.57 -10.48 -2.48
C GLN A 57 19.29 -9.25 -3.36
N ALA A 58 18.13 -8.62 -3.15
CA ALA A 58 17.72 -7.45 -3.90
C ALA A 58 18.48 -6.22 -3.41
N GLN A 59 18.99 -5.41 -4.35
CA GLN A 59 19.61 -4.12 -4.05
C GLN A 59 18.58 -2.97 -4.04
N LEU A 60 17.38 -3.22 -4.56
CA LEU A 60 16.34 -2.21 -4.77
C LEU A 60 14.93 -2.78 -4.60
N ILE A 61 14.04 -1.97 -4.05
CA ILE A 61 12.60 -2.23 -3.98
C ILE A 61 11.86 -1.13 -4.74
N ALA A 62 11.04 -1.53 -5.70
CA ALA A 62 10.16 -0.63 -6.44
C ALA A 62 8.82 -0.46 -5.69
N ALA A 63 8.50 0.76 -5.28
CA ALA A 63 7.23 1.12 -4.66
C ALA A 63 6.39 1.94 -5.64
N GLU A 64 5.09 1.67 -5.70
CA GLU A 64 4.17 2.47 -6.51
C GLU A 64 4.05 3.91 -6.00
N ASP A 65 4.13 4.85 -6.94
CA ASP A 65 3.83 6.27 -6.70
C ASP A 65 2.33 6.48 -6.72
N LEU A 66 1.73 6.56 -5.53
CA LEU A 66 0.30 6.76 -5.34
C LEU A 66 -0.06 8.21 -5.00
N THR A 67 0.85 9.17 -5.17
CA THR A 67 0.57 10.57 -4.81
C THR A 67 -0.64 11.14 -5.57
N THR A 68 -0.95 10.60 -6.75
CA THR A 68 -2.10 11.03 -7.57
C THR A 68 -3.44 10.46 -7.09
N LEU A 69 -3.45 9.42 -6.26
CA LEU A 69 -4.68 8.85 -5.67
C LEU A 69 -5.16 9.64 -4.45
N GLU A 70 -4.37 10.62 -4.04
CA GLU A 70 -4.53 11.35 -2.80
C GLU A 70 -4.95 12.81 -3.03
N THR A 71 -5.08 13.22 -4.29
CA THR A 71 -5.65 14.50 -4.68
C THR A 71 -7.14 14.53 -4.34
N ARG A 72 -7.59 15.63 -3.74
CA ARG A 72 -9.01 15.88 -3.45
C ARG A 72 -9.78 15.86 -4.76
N GLY A 73 -10.89 15.14 -4.82
CA GLY A 73 -11.74 15.08 -6.03
C GLY A 73 -12.47 13.75 -6.24
N HIS A 74 -12.18 12.72 -5.45
CA HIS A 74 -12.77 11.38 -5.62
C HIS A 74 -14.06 11.15 -4.82
N GLY A 75 -14.67 12.23 -4.31
CA GLY A 75 -15.85 12.19 -3.44
C GLY A 75 -15.52 11.86 -1.98
N ARG A 76 -16.47 12.16 -1.08
CA ARG A 76 -16.30 12.07 0.38
C ARG A 76 -15.83 10.68 0.84
N VAL A 77 -16.42 9.62 0.29
CA VAL A 77 -16.14 8.23 0.70
C VAL A 77 -14.72 7.82 0.35
N ASN A 78 -14.28 8.06 -0.90
CA ASN A 78 -12.95 7.67 -1.34
C ASN A 78 -11.87 8.52 -0.67
N ASN A 79 -12.11 9.82 -0.50
CA ASN A 79 -11.19 10.69 0.23
C ASN A 79 -11.00 10.21 1.68
N ASN A 80 -12.09 9.81 2.36
CA ASN A 80 -11.99 9.25 3.70
C ASN A 80 -11.21 7.92 3.67
N ARG A 81 -11.52 7.00 2.76
CA ARG A 81 -10.78 5.74 2.61
C ARG A 81 -9.27 5.97 2.36
N ALA A 82 -8.91 6.95 1.53
CA ALA A 82 -7.53 7.32 1.28
C ALA A 82 -6.87 7.91 2.53
N ALA A 83 -7.54 8.82 3.24
CA ALA A 83 -7.06 9.43 4.47
C ALA A 83 -6.82 8.41 5.59
N GLN A 84 -7.63 7.34 5.65
CA GLN A 84 -7.47 6.28 6.66
C GLN A 84 -6.48 5.19 6.28
N SER A 85 -5.91 5.26 5.08
CA SER A 85 -4.99 4.24 4.59
C SER A 85 -3.60 4.37 5.19
N ALA A 86 -2.99 3.24 5.55
CA ALA A 86 -1.60 3.16 5.98
C ALA A 86 -0.58 3.23 4.84
N ARG A 87 -0.98 3.37 3.56
CA ARG A 87 -0.09 3.27 2.38
C ARG A 87 1.16 4.14 2.47
N ARG A 88 1.01 5.43 2.76
CA ARG A 88 2.17 6.34 2.91
C ARG A 88 3.09 5.91 4.04
N GLN A 89 2.50 5.54 5.18
CA GLN A 89 3.26 5.08 6.34
C GLN A 89 4.00 3.79 6.01
N ALA A 90 3.38 2.86 5.27
CA ALA A 90 3.99 1.62 4.81
C ALA A 90 5.20 1.87 3.90
N VAL A 91 5.08 2.78 2.92
CA VAL A 91 6.20 3.15 2.04
C VAL A 91 7.33 3.87 2.80
N ALA A 92 6.98 4.77 3.73
CA ALA A 92 7.96 5.46 4.57
C ALA A 92 8.69 4.49 5.53
N ALA A 93 7.95 3.59 6.19
CA ALA A 93 8.51 2.56 7.03
C ALA A 93 9.40 1.61 6.23
N LEU A 94 8.96 1.20 5.03
CA LEU A 94 9.74 0.35 4.12
C LEU A 94 11.06 1.01 3.72
N ALA A 95 11.05 2.29 3.37
CA ALA A 95 12.26 3.03 3.06
C ALA A 95 13.21 3.10 4.26
N HIS A 96 12.68 3.31 5.45
CA HIS A 96 13.47 3.35 6.68
C HIS A 96 14.12 1.99 6.99
N THR A 97 13.35 0.90 6.98
CA THR A 97 13.88 -0.44 7.30
C THR A 97 14.85 -0.94 6.23
N ALA A 98 14.54 -0.70 4.94
CA ALA A 98 15.40 -1.09 3.83
C ALA A 98 16.74 -0.34 3.85
N ALA A 99 16.73 0.97 4.18
CA ALA A 99 17.95 1.75 4.32
C ALA A 99 18.88 1.20 5.42
N GLY A 100 18.32 0.68 6.51
CA GLY A 100 19.09 0.06 7.59
C GLY A 100 19.91 -1.15 7.17
N ILE A 101 19.60 -1.77 6.03
CA ILE A 101 20.34 -2.91 5.46
C ILE A 101 20.89 -2.63 4.06
N GLY A 102 20.95 -1.35 3.64
CA GLY A 102 21.54 -0.94 2.37
C GLY A 102 20.67 -1.19 1.12
N ILE A 103 19.38 -1.50 1.27
CA ILE A 103 18.45 -1.67 0.14
C ILE A 103 17.79 -0.32 -0.18
N THR A 104 17.82 0.09 -1.45
CA THR A 104 17.22 1.36 -1.88
C THR A 104 15.75 1.18 -2.26
N VAL A 105 14.85 1.98 -1.68
CA VAL A 105 13.45 2.06 -2.13
C VAL A 105 13.29 3.17 -3.16
N VAL A 106 12.65 2.88 -4.29
CA VAL A 106 12.42 3.82 -5.39
C VAL A 106 10.92 3.94 -5.68
N SER A 107 10.44 5.17 -5.78
CA SER A 107 9.06 5.48 -6.21
C SER A 107 8.93 5.35 -7.73
N VAL A 108 7.92 4.64 -8.21
CA VAL A 108 7.73 4.28 -9.62
C VAL A 108 6.29 4.58 -10.05
N PRO A 109 6.04 5.16 -11.24
CA PRO A 109 4.69 5.53 -11.64
C PRO A 109 3.79 4.28 -11.68
N ALA A 110 2.61 4.35 -11.05
CA ALA A 110 1.73 3.19 -10.88
C ALA A 110 0.73 3.00 -12.03
N ARG A 111 0.44 4.07 -12.80
CA ARG A 111 -0.59 4.05 -13.86
C ARG A 111 -0.33 2.91 -14.85
N GLY A 112 -1.36 2.11 -15.15
CA GLY A 112 -1.27 1.01 -16.11
C GLY A 112 -0.52 -0.25 -15.62
N SER A 113 0.14 -0.23 -14.46
CA SER A 113 0.93 -1.37 -13.96
C SER A 113 0.10 -2.66 -13.84
N SER A 114 -1.16 -2.52 -13.47
CA SER A 114 -2.11 -3.62 -13.27
C SER A 114 -3.06 -3.85 -14.44
N ALA A 115 -2.87 -3.14 -15.55
CA ALA A 115 -3.73 -3.17 -16.72
C ALA A 115 -3.01 -3.58 -18.01
N GLN A 116 -1.68 -3.54 -18.03
CA GLN A 116 -0.87 -3.85 -19.22
C GLN A 116 -0.03 -5.11 -19.00
N CYS A 117 0.10 -5.92 -20.04
CA CYS A 117 0.90 -7.12 -20.01
C CYS A 117 2.38 -6.78 -19.84
N PRO A 118 3.12 -7.41 -18.90
CA PRO A 118 4.55 -7.16 -18.74
C PRO A 118 5.39 -7.56 -19.97
N GLY A 119 4.88 -8.52 -20.76
CA GLY A 119 5.55 -9.06 -21.93
C GLY A 119 5.36 -8.24 -23.21
N CYS A 120 4.13 -7.80 -23.53
CA CYS A 120 3.82 -7.10 -24.78
C CYS A 120 3.19 -5.71 -24.60
N ASP A 121 2.97 -5.27 -23.36
CA ASP A 121 2.33 -4.00 -22.99
C ASP A 121 0.87 -3.84 -23.48
N GLU A 122 0.27 -4.88 -24.09
CA GLU A 122 -1.14 -4.92 -24.45
C GLU A 122 -2.06 -4.95 -23.21
N PRO A 123 -3.29 -4.41 -23.32
CA PRO A 123 -4.28 -4.49 -22.25
C PRO A 123 -4.56 -5.93 -21.78
N LEU A 124 -4.67 -6.11 -20.47
CA LEU A 124 -4.97 -7.39 -19.84
C LEU A 124 -6.48 -7.63 -19.75
N ALA A 125 -6.90 -8.82 -20.13
CA ALA A 125 -8.23 -9.35 -19.85
C ALA A 125 -8.35 -9.75 -18.37
N ARG A 126 -9.60 -9.81 -17.88
CA ARG A 126 -9.94 -10.15 -16.48
C ARG A 126 -10.96 -11.28 -16.41
N PRO A 127 -10.62 -12.50 -16.89
CA PRO A 127 -11.59 -13.59 -17.05
C PRO A 127 -12.24 -14.04 -15.74
N GLY A 128 -11.55 -13.94 -14.59
CA GLY A 128 -12.09 -14.24 -13.26
C GLY A 128 -12.39 -12.99 -12.44
N GLY A 129 -12.62 -11.85 -13.09
CA GLY A 129 -12.94 -10.57 -12.43
C GLY A 129 -11.71 -9.81 -11.93
N TYR A 130 -11.96 -8.88 -11.00
CA TYR A 130 -11.02 -7.80 -10.62
C TYR A 130 -9.61 -8.26 -10.23
N HIS A 131 -9.48 -9.40 -9.55
CA HIS A 131 -8.20 -9.93 -9.07
C HIS A 131 -7.42 -10.72 -10.12
N THR A 132 -7.99 -10.93 -11.30
CA THR A 132 -7.36 -11.70 -12.38
C THR A 132 -6.80 -10.78 -13.46
N ALA A 133 -5.67 -11.20 -14.02
CA ALA A 133 -5.04 -10.56 -15.17
C ALA A 133 -4.59 -11.65 -16.14
N TRP A 134 -4.92 -11.51 -17.42
CA TRP A 134 -4.56 -12.46 -18.47
C TRP A 134 -4.23 -11.77 -19.78
N CYS A 135 -3.13 -12.16 -20.42
CA CYS A 135 -2.76 -11.74 -21.77
C CYS A 135 -2.87 -12.93 -22.73
N SER A 136 -3.73 -12.82 -23.75
CA SER A 136 -3.90 -13.86 -24.78
C SER A 136 -2.64 -14.06 -25.62
N ARG A 137 -1.94 -12.97 -25.98
CA ARG A 137 -0.73 -13.00 -26.81
C ARG A 137 0.47 -13.63 -26.09
N CYS A 138 0.80 -13.13 -24.91
CA CYS A 138 1.96 -13.62 -24.16
C CYS A 138 1.70 -14.90 -23.36
N ARG A 139 0.43 -15.29 -23.19
CA ARG A 139 0.02 -16.39 -22.29
C ARG A 139 0.58 -16.22 -20.87
N VAL A 140 0.60 -14.97 -20.41
CA VAL A 140 1.01 -14.60 -19.05
C VAL A 140 -0.22 -14.12 -18.32
N GLY A 141 -0.41 -14.62 -17.10
CA GLY A 141 -1.49 -14.18 -16.23
C GLY A 141 -1.38 -14.72 -14.82
N GLY A 142 -2.35 -14.32 -13.99
CA GLY A 142 -2.40 -14.66 -12.58
C GLY A 142 -3.09 -13.57 -11.77
N ASN A 143 -2.66 -13.42 -10.52
CA ASN A 143 -3.15 -12.35 -9.65
C ASN A 143 -2.73 -10.98 -10.20
N ARG A 144 -3.70 -10.05 -10.27
CA ARG A 144 -3.50 -8.68 -10.79
C ARG A 144 -2.40 -7.91 -10.07
N ASP A 145 -2.28 -8.06 -8.75
CA ASP A 145 -1.27 -7.36 -7.95
C ASP A 145 0.12 -7.94 -8.19
N HIS A 146 0.21 -9.25 -8.46
CA HIS A 146 1.47 -9.86 -8.87
C HIS A 146 1.94 -9.31 -10.22
N VAL A 147 1.03 -9.22 -11.21
CA VAL A 147 1.35 -8.62 -12.51
C VAL A 147 1.75 -7.14 -12.37
N ALA A 148 1.07 -6.40 -11.50
CA ALA A 148 1.44 -5.03 -11.17
C ALA A 148 2.86 -4.94 -10.58
N GLY A 149 3.21 -5.83 -9.64
CA GLY A 149 4.55 -5.91 -9.06
C GLY A 149 5.63 -6.16 -10.11
N VAL A 150 5.39 -7.07 -11.06
CA VAL A 150 6.33 -7.33 -12.17
C VAL A 150 6.51 -6.07 -13.04
N ASN A 151 5.44 -5.36 -13.36
CA ASN A 151 5.51 -4.12 -14.14
C ASN A 151 6.21 -2.98 -13.41
N LEU A 152 6.06 -2.86 -12.08
CA LEU A 152 6.79 -1.89 -11.27
C LEU A 152 8.29 -2.21 -11.24
N ALA A 153 8.66 -3.47 -11.05
CA ALA A 153 10.05 -3.91 -11.12
C ALA A 153 10.67 -3.65 -12.50
N LYS A 154 9.93 -3.97 -13.58
CA LYS A 154 10.30 -3.64 -14.98
C LYS A 154 10.60 -2.15 -15.14
N ARG A 155 9.68 -1.28 -14.72
CA ARG A 155 9.85 0.18 -14.81
C ARG A 155 11.04 0.67 -13.99
N ALA A 156 11.28 0.09 -12.82
CA ALA A 156 12.44 0.42 -12.00
C ALA A 156 13.76 0.10 -12.70
N LEU A 157 13.84 -1.07 -13.34
CA LEU A 157 15.03 -1.51 -14.06
C LEU A 157 15.30 -0.69 -15.32
N LEU A 158 14.26 -0.36 -16.09
CA LEU A 158 14.37 0.48 -17.30
C LEU A 158 14.75 1.92 -16.93
N GLY A 159 14.04 2.49 -15.96
CA GLY A 159 14.24 3.87 -15.51
C GLY A 159 15.47 4.09 -14.61
N LYS A 160 16.30 3.07 -14.35
CA LYS A 160 17.41 3.15 -13.37
C LYS A 160 18.39 4.29 -13.64
N ARG A 161 18.59 4.67 -14.91
CA ARG A 161 19.47 5.77 -15.33
C ARG A 161 18.80 7.15 -15.27
N LYS A 162 17.48 7.20 -15.05
CA LYS A 162 16.66 8.41 -15.05
C LYS A 162 16.05 8.68 -13.67
N VAL A 163 16.68 8.17 -12.61
CA VAL A 163 16.22 8.36 -11.24
C VAL A 163 16.45 9.81 -10.83
N THR A 164 15.39 10.47 -10.40
CA THR A 164 15.44 11.81 -9.81
C THR A 164 15.58 11.70 -8.30
N ARG A 165 16.48 12.49 -7.70
CA ARG A 165 16.65 12.58 -6.24
C ARG A 165 16.33 13.99 -5.79
N ARG A 166 15.48 14.12 -4.78
CA ARG A 166 15.16 15.39 -4.12
C ARG A 166 15.35 15.22 -2.62
N ARG A 167 15.88 16.25 -1.96
CA ARG A 167 16.10 16.22 -0.51
C ARG A 167 14.77 15.95 0.21
N GLY A 168 14.77 15.01 1.14
CA GLY A 168 13.58 14.63 1.91
C GLY A 168 12.53 13.82 1.14
N GLN A 169 12.80 13.41 -0.10
CA GLN A 169 11.91 12.54 -0.88
C GLN A 169 12.64 11.24 -1.26
N LEU A 170 11.85 10.19 -1.49
CA LEU A 170 12.39 8.96 -2.07
C LEU A 170 12.95 9.24 -3.47
N PRO A 171 14.03 8.55 -3.88
CA PRO A 171 14.42 8.50 -5.28
C PRO A 171 13.22 8.09 -6.11
N ALA A 172 12.99 8.77 -7.23
CA ALA A 172 11.78 8.59 -8.02
C ALA A 172 12.08 8.48 -9.51
N ILE A 173 11.42 7.51 -10.14
CA ILE A 173 11.30 7.43 -11.60
C ILE A 173 9.99 8.12 -11.95
N ARG A 174 10.05 9.13 -12.83
CA ARG A 174 8.87 9.95 -13.18
C ARG A 174 8.21 9.52 -14.49
N VAL A 175 8.98 8.88 -15.36
CA VAL A 175 8.52 8.42 -16.67
C VAL A 175 8.24 6.93 -16.59
N ALA A 176 7.03 6.52 -16.95
CA ALA A 176 6.69 5.11 -17.11
C ALA A 176 7.33 4.60 -18.40
N GLU A 177 8.46 3.93 -18.30
CA GLU A 177 9.08 3.26 -19.44
C GLU A 177 8.53 1.84 -19.60
N HIS A 178 8.26 1.48 -20.85
CA HIS A 178 7.75 0.19 -21.24
C HIS A 178 8.71 -0.45 -22.25
N ALA A 179 9.16 -1.66 -21.94
CA ALA A 179 9.91 -2.50 -22.87
C ALA A 179 9.51 -3.97 -22.67
N PRO A 180 9.24 -4.75 -23.72
CA PRO A 180 8.87 -6.16 -23.58
C PRO A 180 9.79 -6.93 -22.63
N VAL A 181 9.24 -7.44 -21.51
CA VAL A 181 10.02 -8.31 -20.61
C VAL A 181 9.90 -9.72 -21.13
N ARG A 182 10.99 -10.24 -21.70
CA ARG A 182 11.10 -11.66 -22.04
C ARG A 182 11.23 -12.47 -20.75
N ARG A 183 10.60 -13.65 -20.70
CA ARG A 183 10.84 -14.60 -19.61
C ARG A 183 12.34 -14.88 -19.53
N CYS A 184 12.89 -14.79 -18.32
CA CYS A 184 14.25 -15.22 -18.05
C CYS A 184 14.34 -16.73 -18.37
N ARG A 185 15.28 -17.12 -19.23
CA ARG A 185 15.48 -18.53 -19.61
C ARG A 185 16.06 -19.35 -18.45
N ASP A 186 16.77 -18.68 -17.55
CA ASP A 186 17.54 -19.33 -16.50
C ASP A 186 16.74 -19.52 -15.21
N LYS A 187 15.57 -18.86 -15.11
CA LYS A 187 14.66 -19.00 -13.96
C LYS A 187 13.47 -19.88 -14.33
N ASN A 188 13.65 -21.18 -14.12
CA ASN A 188 12.65 -22.20 -14.45
C ASN A 188 11.63 -22.47 -13.33
N GLY A 189 11.80 -21.85 -12.15
CA GLY A 189 10.94 -22.07 -11.00
C GLY A 189 10.53 -20.76 -10.30
N PRO A 190 9.34 -20.72 -9.67
CA PRO A 190 9.00 -19.66 -8.73
C PRO A 190 10.03 -19.63 -7.60
N THR A 191 10.34 -18.44 -7.07
CA THR A 191 11.16 -18.31 -5.85
C THR A 191 10.52 -19.18 -4.77
N PRO A 192 11.27 -20.05 -4.07
CA PRO A 192 10.73 -20.91 -3.03
C PRO A 192 9.91 -20.11 -2.03
N ARG A 193 8.73 -20.62 -1.68
CA ARG A 193 7.89 -19.95 -0.68
C ARG A 193 8.64 -19.97 0.65
N ARG A 194 8.85 -18.80 1.25
CA ARG A 194 9.34 -18.72 2.64
C ARG A 194 8.37 -19.52 3.52
N PRO A 195 8.86 -20.29 4.50
CA PRO A 195 8.01 -20.92 5.49
C PRO A 195 7.07 -19.87 6.07
N LEU A 196 5.77 -20.08 5.91
CA LEU A 196 4.79 -19.20 6.55
C LEU A 196 4.97 -19.37 8.06
N HIS A 197 5.08 -18.25 8.77
CA HIS A 197 5.00 -18.28 10.23
C HIS A 197 3.71 -19.04 10.59
N ARG A 198 3.84 -20.14 11.33
CA ARG A 198 2.68 -20.90 11.83
C ARG A 198 1.81 -19.89 12.56
N ARG A 199 0.59 -19.65 12.10
CA ARG A 199 -0.35 -18.83 12.88
C ARG A 199 -0.46 -19.51 14.24
N VAL A 200 -0.06 -18.82 15.29
CA VAL A 200 -0.37 -19.26 16.65
C VAL A 200 -1.90 -19.23 16.74
N ARG A 201 -2.52 -20.39 16.58
CA ARG A 201 -3.91 -20.58 16.99
C ARG A 201 -3.84 -20.45 18.51
N HIS A 202 -4.55 -19.47 19.08
CA HIS A 202 -4.66 -19.18 20.51
C HIS A 202 -3.54 -18.31 21.10
N SER A 203 -3.68 -16.99 20.98
CA SER A 203 -3.37 -16.11 22.12
C SER A 203 -4.49 -16.33 23.14
N LEU A 204 -4.25 -17.11 24.19
CA LEU A 204 -5.17 -17.20 25.32
C LEU A 204 -5.31 -15.78 25.93
N PRO A 205 -6.51 -15.32 26.26
CA PRO A 205 -6.66 -14.06 26.97
C PRO A 205 -5.92 -14.16 28.31
N THR A 206 -5.00 -13.25 28.56
CA THR A 206 -4.44 -13.05 29.90
C THR A 206 -5.59 -12.65 30.81
N VAL A 207 -6.06 -13.59 31.63
CA VAL A 207 -7.03 -13.30 32.69
C VAL A 207 -6.33 -12.36 33.67
N THR A 208 -6.77 -11.10 33.73
CA THR A 208 -6.42 -10.19 34.82
C THR A 208 -6.93 -10.80 36.13
N PRO A 209 -6.08 -11.09 37.13
CA PRO A 209 -6.54 -11.55 38.41
C PRO A 209 -7.41 -10.45 39.05
N ARG A 210 -8.59 -10.83 39.54
CA ARG A 210 -9.41 -9.93 40.37
C ARG A 210 -8.62 -9.67 41.65
N MET A 211 -8.31 -8.42 41.92
CA MET A 211 -7.88 -8.04 43.27
C MET A 211 -9.10 -8.22 44.18
N GLY A 212 -8.92 -9.05 45.21
CA GLY A 212 -9.85 -9.15 46.34
C GLY A 212 -9.80 -7.91 47.21
#